data_AF-A0A0B8T1N8-F1
#
_entry.id   AF-A0A0B8T1N8-F1
#
_cell.length_a   1.000
_cell.length_b   1.000
_cell.length_c   1.000
_cell.angle_alpha   90.00
_cell.angle_beta   90.00
_cell.angle_gamma   90.00
#
_symmetry.space_group_name_H-M   'P 1'
#
loop_
_entity.id
_entity.type
_entity.pdbx_description
1 polymer ?
#
loop_
_entity_poly.entity_id
_entity_poly.type
_entity_poly.pdbx_seq_one_letter_code
_entity_poly.pdbx_strand_id
1 'polypeptide(L)'
;MRYRLIRAQYLDIPSVDGKVVGYEFRRLDNESKYLVWLQIDELFDKWKDLYDLTDKQMIKFLIKVIKPDLIERGFRYRINTFKIRRSSKPIIDFTYEDYEFTDYELEILPASV
;
A
#
# COMPACT_ATOMS: atom_id res chain seq x y z
N MET A 1 -7.59 4.64 15.94
CA MET A 1 -8.34 5.19 14.79
C MET A 1 -8.38 4.12 13.71
N ARG A 2 -9.53 3.90 13.05
CA ARG A 2 -9.67 2.86 12.01
C ARG A 2 -9.84 3.48 10.62
N TYR A 3 -9.13 2.90 9.66
CA TYR A 3 -9.14 3.30 8.25
C TYR A 3 -9.46 2.08 7.39
N ARG A 4 -10.47 2.18 6.54
CA ARG A 4 -10.85 1.12 5.59
C ARG A 4 -10.36 1.47 4.20
N LEU A 5 -9.72 0.51 3.55
CA LEU A 5 -9.38 0.63 2.13
C LEU A 5 -10.66 0.56 1.31
N ILE A 6 -10.88 1.54 0.45
CA ILE A 6 -12.08 1.62 -0.41
C ILE A 6 -11.76 1.53 -1.89
N ARG A 7 -10.50 1.78 -2.28
CA ARG A 7 -10.04 1.64 -3.66
C ARG A 7 -8.54 1.37 -3.69
N ALA A 8 -8.12 0.52 -4.61
CA ALA A 8 -6.72 0.31 -4.95
C ALA A 8 -6.58 0.11 -6.46
N GLN A 9 -5.62 0.78 -7.09
CA GLN A 9 -5.41 0.69 -8.54
C GLN A 9 -4.00 1.11 -8.93
N TYR A 10 -3.54 0.59 -10.08
CA TYR A 10 -2.39 1.18 -10.76
C TYR A 10 -2.76 2.57 -11.27
N LEU A 11 -1.81 3.49 -11.14
CA LEU A 11 -1.89 4.83 -11.71
C LEU A 11 -0.93 4.88 -12.89
N ASP A 12 -1.45 5.28 -14.05
CA ASP A 12 -0.63 5.57 -15.22
C ASP A 12 -0.09 6.99 -15.09
N ILE A 13 1.20 7.10 -14.74
CA ILE A 13 1.88 8.38 -14.50
C ILE A 13 3.11 8.43 -15.41
N PRO A 14 3.02 9.06 -16.60
CA PRO A 14 4.08 9.05 -17.59
C PRO A 14 5.41 9.68 -17.14
N SER A 15 5.37 10.53 -16.10
CA SER A 15 6.53 11.26 -15.58
C SER A 15 7.28 10.52 -14.47
N VAL A 16 6.88 9.29 -14.12
CA VAL A 16 7.47 8.52 -13.02
C VAL A 16 8.08 7.24 -13.57
N ASP A 17 9.39 7.07 -13.37
CA ASP A 17 10.07 5.81 -13.62
C ASP A 17 9.57 4.75 -12.62
N GLY A 18 8.94 3.69 -13.12
CA GLY A 18 8.43 2.55 -12.33
C GLY A 18 6.91 2.37 -12.41
N LYS A 19 6.36 1.63 -11.44
CA LYS A 19 4.90 1.47 -11.27
C LYS A 19 4.44 2.32 -10.09
N VAL A 20 3.28 2.95 -10.24
CA VAL A 20 2.63 3.67 -9.15
C VAL A 20 1.30 2.98 -8.82
N VAL A 21 1.10 2.71 -7.54
CA VAL A 21 -0.17 2.20 -7.00
C VAL A 21 -0.79 3.25 -6.11
N GLY A 22 -2.04 3.58 -6.38
CA GLY A 22 -2.85 4.46 -5.54
C GLY A 22 -3.78 3.65 -4.65
N TYR A 23 -3.77 3.94 -3.36
CA TYR A 23 -4.74 3.45 -2.39
C TYR A 23 -5.57 4.61 -1.83
N GLU A 24 -6.88 4.44 -1.79
CA GLU A 24 -7.79 5.37 -1.14
C GLU A 24 -8.36 4.70 0.12
N PHE A 25 -8.13 5.36 1.24
CA PHE A 25 -8.66 4.94 2.53
C PHE A 25 -9.71 5.93 3.01
N ARG A 26 -10.67 5.40 3.75
CA ARG A 26 -11.69 6.16 4.44
C ARG A 26 -11.55 5.95 5.94
N ARG A 27 -11.44 7.05 6.68
CA ARG A 27 -11.50 7.03 8.14
C ARG A 27 -12.94 6.76 8.58
N LEU A 28 -13.15 5.77 9.44
CA LEU A 28 -14.49 5.26 9.75
C LEU A 28 -15.33 6.13 10.69
N ASP A 29 -14.72 7.07 11.42
CA ASP A 29 -15.44 7.92 12.38
C ASP A 29 -16.02 9.20 11.76
N ASN A 30 -15.43 9.69 10.67
CA ASN A 30 -15.79 10.97 10.07
C ASN A 30 -15.79 10.95 8.53
N GLU A 31 -15.66 9.76 7.93
CA GLU A 31 -15.70 9.52 6.49
C GLU A 31 -14.63 10.28 5.68
N SER A 32 -13.62 10.86 6.34
CA SER A 32 -12.55 11.58 5.66
C SER A 32 -11.72 10.63 4.80
N LYS A 33 -11.41 11.10 3.59
CA LYS A 33 -10.61 10.36 2.60
C LYS A 33 -9.14 10.68 2.72
N TYR A 34 -8.33 9.64 2.57
CA TYR A 34 -6.89 9.69 2.61
C TYR A 34 -6.31 8.91 1.44
N LEU A 35 -5.33 9.51 0.77
CA LEU A 35 -4.67 8.94 -0.38
C LEU A 35 -3.27 8.47 0.02
N VAL A 36 -2.92 7.30 -0.46
CA VAL A 36 -1.58 6.73 -0.32
C VAL A 36 -1.08 6.40 -1.73
N TRP A 37 0.02 7.02 -2.12
CA TRP A 37 0.68 6.75 -3.39
C TRP A 37 1.95 5.97 -3.12
N LEU A 38 2.07 4.82 -3.75
CA LEU A 38 3.23 3.95 -3.65
C LEU A 38 3.91 3.86 -5.00
N GLN A 39 5.13 4.39 -5.09
CA GLN A 39 6.02 4.13 -6.21
C GLN A 39 6.85 2.88 -5.92
N ILE A 40 6.90 1.96 -6.87
CA ILE A 40 7.82 0.83 -6.87
C ILE A 40 8.62 0.84 -8.17
N ASP A 41 9.94 0.88 -8.02
CA ASP A 41 10.88 0.89 -9.13
C ASP A 41 11.10 -0.56 -9.63
N GLU A 42 12.30 -0.86 -10.16
CA GLU A 42 12.76 -2.14 -10.76
C GLU A 42 12.45 -3.44 -9.98
N LEU A 43 11.92 -3.37 -8.75
CA LEU A 43 11.53 -4.54 -7.96
C LEU A 43 10.15 -5.10 -8.33
N PHE A 44 9.32 -4.37 -9.06
CA PHE A 44 7.95 -4.78 -9.33
C PHE A 44 7.88 -6.16 -10.00
N ASP A 45 8.49 -6.32 -11.17
CA ASP A 45 8.47 -7.59 -11.92
C ASP A 45 9.23 -8.68 -11.16
N LYS A 46 10.36 -8.34 -10.54
CA LYS A 46 11.16 -9.29 -9.75
C LYS A 46 10.36 -9.92 -8.61
N TRP A 47 9.61 -9.11 -7.85
CA TRP A 47 8.80 -9.62 -6.74
C TRP A 47 7.57 -10.35 -7.25
N LYS A 48 6.98 -9.89 -8.34
CA LYS A 48 5.88 -10.57 -9.00
C LYS A 48 6.28 -12.01 -9.42
N ASP A 49 7.45 -12.17 -10.03
CA ASP A 49 7.99 -13.48 -10.42
C ASP A 49 8.40 -14.34 -9.22
N LEU A 50 9.04 -13.74 -8.21
CA LEU A 50 9.50 -14.45 -7.01
C LEU A 50 8.36 -15.10 -6.22
N TYR A 51 7.19 -14.45 -6.19
CA TYR A 51 6.02 -14.89 -5.42
C TYR A 51 4.88 -15.41 -6.30
N ASP A 52 5.10 -15.58 -7.60
CA ASP A 52 4.11 -16.04 -8.59
C ASP A 52 2.77 -15.26 -8.50
N LEU A 53 2.85 -13.94 -8.56
CA LEU A 53 1.70 -13.04 -8.39
C LEU A 53 1.18 -12.52 -9.73
N THR A 54 -0.14 -12.41 -9.87
CA THR A 54 -0.77 -11.59 -10.90
C THR A 54 -0.72 -10.10 -10.53
N ASP A 55 -1.00 -9.21 -11.50
CA ASP A 55 -1.01 -7.76 -11.25
C ASP A 55 -1.98 -7.35 -10.14
N LYS A 56 -3.14 -8.01 -10.04
CA LYS A 56 -4.12 -7.75 -8.98
C LYS A 56 -3.60 -8.18 -7.60
N GLN A 57 -2.97 -9.35 -7.54
CA GLN A 57 -2.37 -9.87 -6.31
C GLN A 57 -1.20 -8.99 -5.86
N MET A 58 -0.46 -8.43 -6.81
CA MET A 58 0.64 -7.51 -6.54
C MET A 58 0.17 -6.22 -5.84
N ILE A 59 -1.01 -5.67 -6.18
CA ILE A 59 -1.58 -4.53 -5.44
C ILE A 59 -1.83 -4.87 -3.96
N LYS A 60 -2.34 -6.09 -3.67
CA LYS A 60 -2.58 -6.59 -2.29
C LYS A 60 -1.27 -6.84 -1.55
N PHE A 61 -0.28 -7.40 -2.22
CA PHE A 61 1.06 -7.59 -1.67
C PHE A 61 1.68 -6.24 -1.28
N LEU A 62 1.66 -5.26 -2.17
CA LEU A 62 2.30 -3.97 -1.99
C LEU A 62 1.76 -3.17 -0.79
N ILE A 63 0.46 -3.25 -0.49
CA ILE A 63 -0.11 -2.61 0.70
C ILE A 63 0.36 -3.29 1.98
N LYS A 64 0.63 -4.60 1.96
CA LYS A 64 1.24 -5.32 3.10
C LYS A 64 2.70 -4.92 3.28
N VAL A 65 3.44 -4.68 2.19
CA VAL A 65 4.83 -4.17 2.24
C VAL A 65 4.91 -2.86 3.00
N ILE A 66 4.03 -1.91 2.67
CA ILE A 66 4.06 -0.58 3.29
C ILE A 66 3.25 -0.50 4.60
N LYS A 67 2.56 -1.57 5.01
CA LYS A 67 1.68 -1.56 6.19
C LYS A 67 2.38 -1.05 7.46
N PRO A 68 3.62 -1.48 7.81
CA PRO A 68 4.30 -0.98 9.00
C PRO A 68 4.51 0.53 8.96
N ASP A 69 5.06 1.04 7.85
CA ASP A 69 5.30 2.48 7.67
C ASP A 69 3.98 3.28 7.63
N LEU A 70 2.94 2.70 7.06
CA LEU A 70 1.60 3.29 6.98
C LEU A 70 0.93 3.38 8.36
N ILE A 71 1.17 2.41 9.25
CA ILE A 71 0.72 2.48 10.64
C ILE A 71 1.51 3.51 11.44
N GLU A 72 2.84 3.58 11.27
CA GLU A 72 3.70 4.48 12.03
C GLU A 72 3.56 5.96 11.60
N ARG A 73 3.44 6.20 10.30
CA ARG A 73 3.58 7.53 9.69
C ARG A 73 2.42 7.92 8.78
N GLY A 74 1.66 6.96 8.29
CA GLY A 74 0.53 7.19 7.41
C GLY A 74 -0.57 8.00 8.09
N PHE A 75 -1.41 8.64 7.27
CA PHE A 75 -2.62 9.35 7.69
C PHE A 75 -2.42 10.57 8.60
N ARG A 76 -1.16 10.95 8.89
CA ARG A 76 -0.83 12.29 9.40
C ARG A 76 -1.25 13.38 8.40
N TYR A 77 -1.11 13.07 7.11
CA TYR A 77 -1.52 13.92 6.01
C TYR A 77 -2.61 13.25 5.17
N ARG A 78 -3.43 14.06 4.48
CA ARG A 78 -4.44 13.54 3.53
C ARG A 78 -3.82 12.82 2.34
N ILE A 79 -2.59 13.15 1.97
CA ILE A 79 -1.85 12.50 0.89
C ILE A 79 -0.53 12.02 1.49
N ASN A 80 -0.24 10.73 1.35
CA ASN A 80 0.98 10.10 1.81
C ASN A 80 1.68 9.46 0.62
N THR A 81 2.98 9.64 0.51
CA THR A 81 3.79 9.07 -0.56
C THR A 81 4.82 8.10 0.03
N PHE A 82 4.90 6.92 -0.57
CA PHE A 82 5.86 5.88 -0.22
C PHE A 82 6.63 5.47 -1.47
N LYS A 83 7.89 5.10 -1.29
CA LYS A 83 8.75 4.64 -2.38
C LYS A 83 9.48 3.37 -1.97
N ILE A 84 9.21 2.28 -2.68
CA ILE A 84 9.98 1.03 -2.61
C ILE A 84 11.15 1.18 -3.58
N ARG A 85 12.36 1.30 -3.01
CA ARG A 85 13.60 1.45 -3.76
C ARG A 85 14.15 0.09 -4.17
N ARG A 86 15.04 0.05 -5.15
CA ARG A 86 15.77 -1.16 -5.57
C ARG A 86 16.46 -1.91 -4.42
N SER A 87 16.88 -1.20 -3.37
CA SER A 87 17.53 -1.78 -2.18
C SER A 87 16.57 -2.40 -1.18
N SER A 88 15.25 -2.27 -1.37
CA SER A 88 14.26 -2.86 -0.47
C SER A 88 14.35 -4.38 -0.48
N LYS A 89 14.30 -4.97 0.71
CA LYS A 89 14.31 -6.43 0.86
C LYS A 89 12.90 -6.99 0.63
N PRO A 90 12.77 -8.17 0.01
CA PRO A 90 11.51 -8.89 -0.06
C PRO A 90 10.96 -9.17 1.35
N ILE A 91 9.63 -9.27 1.48
CA ILE A 91 9.00 -9.66 2.75
C ILE A 91 9.31 -11.14 3.02
N ILE A 92 9.98 -11.42 4.12
CA ILE A 92 10.27 -12.79 4.56
C ILE A 92 8.95 -13.44 5.00
N ASP A 93 8.75 -14.70 4.62
CA ASP A 93 7.56 -15.51 4.96
C ASP A 93 6.22 -14.95 4.47
N PHE A 94 6.23 -14.17 3.39
CA PHE A 94 4.99 -13.76 2.74
C PHE A 94 4.25 -14.99 2.19
N THR A 95 3.07 -15.25 2.75
CA THR A 95 2.09 -16.17 2.18
C THR A 95 0.98 -15.34 1.55
N TYR A 96 0.69 -15.58 0.28
CA TYR A 96 -0.39 -14.87 -0.41
C TYR A 96 -1.74 -15.27 0.20
N GLU A 97 -2.48 -14.27 0.68
CA GLU A 97 -3.86 -14.42 1.14
C GLU A 97 -4.74 -13.61 0.20
N ASP A 98 -5.71 -14.29 -0.43
CA ASP A 98 -6.68 -13.61 -1.28
C ASP A 98 -7.80 -13.01 -0.42
N TYR A 99 -7.83 -11.69 -0.29
CA TYR A 99 -8.87 -10.98 0.46
C TYR A 99 -9.47 -9.84 -0.37
N GLU A 100 -10.75 -9.54 -0.16
CA GLU A 100 -11.38 -8.38 -0.77
C GLU A 100 -10.83 -7.08 -0.17
N PHE A 101 -10.52 -6.10 -1.03
CA PHE A 101 -9.97 -4.83 -0.56
C PHE A 101 -10.93 -4.09 0.38
N THR A 102 -12.23 -4.31 0.23
CA THR A 102 -13.28 -3.69 1.05
C THR A 102 -13.24 -4.13 2.52
N ASP A 103 -12.62 -5.28 2.81
CA ASP A 103 -12.51 -5.82 4.15
C ASP A 103 -11.17 -5.45 4.81
N TYR A 104 -10.28 -4.80 4.05
CA TYR A 104 -8.98 -4.40 4.56
C TYR A 104 -9.08 -3.14 5.42
N GLU A 105 -8.80 -3.31 6.71
CA GLU A 105 -8.77 -2.24 7.68
C GLU A 105 -7.42 -2.11 8.38
N LEU A 106 -7.07 -0.87 8.68
CA LEU A 106 -5.91 -0.52 9.48
C LEU A 106 -6.38 0.14 10.75
N GLU A 107 -5.94 -0.42 11.87
CA GLU A 107 -6.01 0.24 13.16
C GLU A 107 -4.70 0.98 13.42
N ILE A 108 -4.81 2.28 13.67
CA ILE A 108 -3.70 3.17 13.97
C ILE A 108 -3.93 3.72 15.36
N LEU A 109 -3.04 3.35 16.27
CA LEU A 109 -3.06 3.89 17.62
C LEU A 109 -2.65 5.37 17.55
N PRO A 110 -3.25 6.25 18.37
CA PRO A 110 -2.74 7.60 18.54
C PRO A 110 -1.26 7.50 18.90
N ALA A 111 -0.40 8.29 18.25
CA ALA A 111 0.98 8.42 18.70
C ALA A 111 0.94 8.81 20.18
N SER A 112 1.50 7.96 21.04
CA SER A 112 1.66 8.30 22.46
C SER A 112 2.55 9.54 22.50
N VAL A 113 1.97 10.65 22.96
CA VAL A 113 2.67 11.93 23.11
C VAL A 113 3.75 11.80 24.17
#